data_AF-A0A485BFU1-F1
#
_entry.id   AF-A0A485BFU1-F1
#
_cell.length_a   1.000
_cell.length_b   1.000
_cell.length_c   1.000
_cell.angle_alpha   90.00
_cell.angle_beta   90.00
_cell.angle_gamma   90.00
#
_symmetry.space_group_name_H-M   'P 1'
#
loop_
_entity.id
_entity.type
_entity.pdbx_description
1 polymer ?
#
loop_
_entity_poly.entity_id
_entity_poly.type
_entity_poly.pdbx_seq_one_letter_code
_entity_poly.pdbx_strand_id
1 'polypeptide(L)'
;MSAVSGESTGVALIFVNGEGENVIGIHAGANAALSMSLVEAQRERIANADALLMQLESPLDSVLLAARIAHQNQTTVVLNPAPARELPDTLLSLVDIITPNETEAEKLTGVRVENDDDAAKAAQALHAKGIDTVIITLGSRGRMG
;
A
#
# COMPACT_ATOMS: atom_id res chain seq x y z
N MET A 1 11.72 17.49 9.56
CA MET A 1 12.33 16.77 8.43
C MET A 1 13.68 16.26 8.92
N SER A 2 13.81 14.96 9.20
CA SER A 2 15.08 14.38 9.66
C SER A 2 15.67 13.59 8.51
N ALA A 3 16.86 13.98 8.05
CA ALA A 3 17.60 13.26 7.03
C ALA A 3 18.53 12.23 7.70
N VAL A 4 18.59 11.02 7.15
CA VAL A 4 19.57 10.00 7.57
C VAL A 4 20.93 10.38 6.96
N SER A 5 21.95 10.55 7.80
CA SER A 5 23.28 10.97 7.32
C SER A 5 24.00 9.81 6.63
N GLY A 6 24.36 9.99 5.36
CA GLY A 6 25.26 9.07 4.63
C GLY A 6 24.63 8.31 3.45
N GLU A 7 23.33 8.47 3.21
CA GLU A 7 22.65 7.85 2.05
C GLU A 7 22.03 8.93 1.16
N SER A 8 22.14 8.77 -0.17
CA SER A 8 21.40 9.61 -1.11
C SER A 8 19.91 9.28 -1.02
N THR A 9 19.06 10.32 -0.93
CA THR A 9 17.60 10.21 -1.02
C THR A 9 17.22 9.30 -2.19
N GLY A 10 16.20 8.45 -2.03
CA GLY A 10 15.66 7.68 -3.16
C GLY A 10 15.32 8.63 -4.30
N VAL A 11 16.00 8.48 -5.43
CA VAL A 11 15.75 9.28 -6.64
C VAL A 11 14.77 8.49 -7.49
N ALA A 12 13.61 9.09 -7.76
CA ALA A 12 12.73 8.66 -8.84
C ALA A 12 13.14 9.44 -10.10
N LEU A 13 13.71 8.75 -11.09
CA LEU A 13 13.92 9.32 -12.42
C LEU A 13 12.65 9.08 -13.22
N ILE A 14 11.88 10.15 -13.47
CA ILE A 14 10.68 10.11 -14.29
C ILE A 14 11.09 10.46 -15.71
N PHE A 15 11.05 9.48 -16.61
CA PHE A 15 11.13 9.74 -18.05
C PHE A 15 9.72 9.80 -18.62
N VAL A 16 9.41 10.92 -19.27
CA VAL A 16 8.17 11.10 -20.05
C VAL A 16 8.56 11.01 -21.51
N ASN A 17 8.12 9.96 -22.21
CA ASN A 17 8.29 9.88 -23.66
C ASN A 17 7.26 10.79 -24.37
N GLY A 18 7.44 11.03 -25.67
CA GLY A 18 6.58 11.93 -26.45
C GLY A 18 5.09 11.54 -26.51
N GLU A 19 4.72 10.37 -25.97
CA GLU A 19 3.36 9.84 -25.94
C GLU A 19 2.70 9.98 -24.55
N GLY A 20 3.41 10.52 -23.55
CA GLY A 20 2.86 10.84 -22.23
C GLY A 20 2.91 9.69 -21.22
N GLU A 21 3.68 8.63 -21.50
CA GLU A 21 3.88 7.54 -20.55
C GLU A 21 5.04 7.84 -19.58
N ASN A 22 4.76 7.71 -18.28
CA ASN A 22 5.76 7.85 -17.21
C ASN A 22 6.48 6.51 -17.00
N VAL A 23 7.78 6.43 -17.27
CA VAL A 23 8.61 5.31 -16.85
C VAL A 23 9.28 5.68 -15.53
N ILE A 24 8.91 4.97 -14.46
CA ILE A 24 9.48 5.18 -13.11
C ILE A 24 10.51 4.07 -12.83
N GLY A 25 11.78 4.43 -12.87
CA GLY A 25 12.87 3.61 -12.34
C GLY A 25 13.16 4.00 -10.89
N ILE A 26 12.86 3.11 -9.93
CA ILE A 26 13.05 3.38 -8.49
C ILE A 26 14.45 2.91 -8.07
N HIS A 27 15.28 3.83 -7.57
CA HIS A 27 16.48 3.47 -6.82
C HIS A 27 16.12 3.25 -5.34
N ALA A 28 15.95 1.99 -4.92
CA ALA A 28 15.36 1.57 -3.64
C ALA A 28 16.08 2.03 -2.35
N GLY A 29 17.26 2.66 -2.43
CA GLY A 29 18.16 2.97 -1.28
C GLY A 29 17.47 3.43 0.00
N ALA A 30 16.91 4.65 0.03
CA ALA A 30 16.28 5.21 1.24
C ALA A 30 14.96 4.52 1.65
N ASN A 31 14.21 3.94 0.70
CA ASN A 31 12.96 3.23 1.01
C ASN A 31 13.24 1.85 1.63
N ALA A 32 14.33 1.19 1.22
CA ALA A 32 14.83 -0.04 1.83
C ALA A 32 15.41 0.20 3.24
N ALA A 33 15.85 1.43 3.54
CA ALA A 33 16.36 1.81 4.85
C ALA A 33 15.25 1.99 5.91
N LEU A 34 13.96 1.92 5.53
CA LEU A 34 12.86 1.94 6.50
C LEU A 34 12.86 0.65 7.33
N SER A 35 13.57 0.68 8.45
CA SER A 35 13.65 -0.41 9.41
C SER A 35 12.50 -0.37 10.43
N MET A 36 12.26 -1.50 11.09
CA MET A 36 11.35 -1.58 12.24
C MET A 36 11.73 -0.60 13.36
N SER A 37 13.03 -0.33 13.57
CA SER A 37 13.47 0.62 14.60
C SER A 37 13.08 2.07 14.28
N LEU A 38 13.08 2.45 12.99
CA LEU A 38 12.60 3.77 12.58
C LEU A 38 11.08 3.89 12.75
N VAL A 39 10.33 2.82 12.46
CA VAL A 39 8.88 2.77 12.72
C VAL A 39 8.59 2.90 14.21
N GLU A 40 9.31 2.16 15.05
CA GLU A 40 9.14 2.20 16.51
C GLU A 40 9.45 3.59 17.07
N ALA A 41 10.49 4.26 16.55
CA ALA A 41 10.80 5.63 16.92
C ALA A 41 9.70 6.65 16.55
N GLN A 42 8.79 6.29 15.63
CA GLN A 42 7.63 7.09 15.25
C GLN A 42 6.31 6.57 15.87
N ARG A 43 6.36 5.60 16.80
CA ARG A 43 5.17 4.97 17.40
C ARG A 43 4.13 5.99 17.86
N GLU A 44 4.53 6.99 18.64
CA GLU A 44 3.58 8.00 19.16
C GLU A 44 2.93 8.83 18.05
N ARG A 45 3.66 9.13 16.97
CA ARG A 45 3.10 9.87 15.84
C ARG A 45 2.11 9.02 15.06
N ILE A 46 2.37 7.72 14.92
CA ILE A 46 1.43 6.78 14.29
C ILE A 46 0.19 6.64 15.16
N ALA A 47 0.35 6.40 16.46
CA ALA A 47 -0.74 6.17 17.41
C ALA A 47 -1.70 7.37 17.57
N ASN A 48 -1.20 8.60 17.41
CA ASN A 48 -2.01 9.81 17.54
C ASN A 48 -2.50 10.37 16.18
N ALA A 49 -2.23 9.69 15.06
CA ALA A 49 -2.70 10.11 13.75
C ALA A 49 -4.16 9.70 13.52
N ASP A 50 -4.88 10.47 12.71
CA ASP A 50 -6.22 10.09 12.25
C ASP A 50 -6.17 8.89 11.30
N ALA A 51 -5.14 8.85 10.44
CA ALA A 51 -4.92 7.77 9.49
C ALA A 51 -3.43 7.55 9.17
N LEU A 52 -3.11 6.31 8.81
CA LEU A 52 -1.81 5.86 8.32
C LEU A 52 -1.98 5.32 6.89
N LEU A 53 -1.36 5.98 5.92
CA LEU A 53 -1.30 5.52 4.53
C LEU A 53 0.03 4.83 4.24
N MET A 54 -0.02 3.63 3.64
CA MET A 54 1.17 2.83 3.31
C MET A 54 1.11 2.26 1.89
N GLN A 55 2.30 1.95 1.34
CA GLN A 55 2.52 1.19 0.10
C GLN A 55 3.58 0.09 0.33
N LEU A 56 3.85 -0.74 -0.69
CA LEU A 56 4.70 -1.94 -0.61
C LEU A 56 6.12 -1.75 -1.16
N GLU A 57 6.57 -0.50 -1.31
CA GLU A 57 7.95 -0.15 -1.69
C GLU A 57 8.94 -0.18 -0.51
N SER A 58 8.44 -0.41 0.71
CA SER A 58 9.23 -0.56 1.93
C SER A 58 9.28 -2.02 2.39
N PRO A 59 10.23 -2.41 3.26
CA PRO A 59 10.28 -3.74 3.84
C PRO A 59 8.94 -4.13 4.51
N LEU A 60 8.43 -5.33 4.20
CA LEU A 60 7.11 -5.78 4.64
C LEU A 60 7.00 -5.84 6.17
N ASP A 61 8.08 -6.18 6.87
CA ASP A 61 8.10 -6.21 8.34
C ASP A 61 7.86 -4.83 8.95
N SER A 62 8.39 -3.77 8.32
CA SER A 62 8.18 -2.38 8.74
C SER A 62 6.75 -1.92 8.49
N VAL A 63 6.18 -2.26 7.32
CA VAL A 63 4.76 -2.01 6.99
C VAL A 63 3.85 -2.70 8.01
N LEU A 64 4.13 -3.96 8.31
CA LEU A 64 3.34 -4.76 9.24
C LEU A 64 3.44 -4.24 10.69
N LEU A 65 4.62 -3.79 11.12
CA LEU A 65 4.77 -3.14 12.43
C LEU A 65 3.98 -1.84 12.50
N ALA A 66 4.06 -0.99 11.46
CA ALA A 66 3.32 0.27 11.42
C ALA A 66 1.80 0.03 11.45
N ALA A 67 1.31 -0.93 10.65
CA ALA A 67 -0.10 -1.34 10.65
C ALA A 67 -0.55 -1.81 12.05
N ARG A 68 0.26 -2.61 12.75
CA ARG A 68 -0.05 -3.06 14.12
C ARG A 68 -0.14 -1.90 15.11
N ILE A 69 0.80 -0.95 15.05
CA ILE A 69 0.78 0.22 15.93
C ILE A 69 -0.49 1.04 15.67
N ALA A 70 -0.81 1.33 14.40
CA ALA A 70 -2.00 2.08 14.04
C ALA A 70 -3.29 1.39 14.51
N HIS A 71 -3.45 0.10 14.18
CA HIS A 71 -4.63 -0.69 14.56
C HIS A 71 -4.83 -0.75 16.08
N GLN A 72 -3.77 -0.96 16.86
CA GLN A 72 -3.83 -0.98 18.33
C GLN A 72 -4.28 0.35 18.96
N ASN A 73 -4.10 1.46 18.25
CA ASN A 73 -4.41 2.82 18.72
C ASN A 73 -5.59 3.44 17.98
N GLN A 74 -6.36 2.64 17.22
CA GLN A 74 -7.54 3.09 16.48
C GLN A 74 -7.24 4.15 15.40
N THR A 75 -6.00 4.22 14.92
CA THR A 75 -5.63 4.99 13.74
C THR A 75 -6.05 4.22 12.49
N THR A 76 -6.76 4.88 11.58
CA THR A 76 -7.27 4.24 10.35
C THR A 76 -6.11 3.78 9.47
N VAL A 77 -6.07 2.52 9.07
CA VAL A 77 -5.03 1.93 8.23
C VAL A 77 -5.50 1.89 6.78
N VAL A 78 -4.83 2.65 5.93
CA VAL A 78 -5.05 2.69 4.48
C VAL A 78 -3.86 2.06 3.77
N LEU A 79 -4.11 1.03 2.97
CA LEU A 79 -3.08 0.35 2.18
C LEU A 79 -3.35 0.51 0.69
N ASN A 80 -2.39 1.10 -0.02
CA ASN A 80 -2.29 0.95 -1.47
C ASN A 80 -1.32 -0.22 -1.76
N PRO A 81 -1.81 -1.39 -2.20
CA PRO A 81 -1.01 -2.61 -2.31
C PRO A 81 -0.09 -2.65 -3.55
N ALA A 82 0.52 -1.51 -3.88
CA ALA A 82 1.46 -1.34 -4.98
C ALA A 82 2.91 -1.37 -4.46
N PRO A 83 3.86 -2.03 -5.16
CA PRO A 83 3.65 -2.87 -6.35
C PRO A 83 2.97 -4.21 -6.02
N ALA A 84 2.30 -4.79 -7.02
CA ALA A 84 1.54 -6.04 -6.88
C ALA A 84 2.38 -7.19 -6.31
N ARG A 85 1.95 -7.73 -5.17
CA ARG A 85 2.56 -8.90 -4.51
C ARG A 85 1.54 -9.59 -3.61
N GLU A 86 1.85 -10.83 -3.25
CA GLU A 86 1.10 -11.53 -2.21
C GLU A 86 1.37 -10.90 -0.84
N LEU A 87 0.31 -10.79 -0.04
CA LEU A 87 0.34 -10.24 1.30
C LEU A 87 -0.18 -11.28 2.30
N PRO A 88 0.44 -11.37 3.49
CA PRO A 88 -0.03 -12.28 4.52
C PRO A 88 -1.39 -11.80 5.05
N ASP A 89 -2.27 -12.75 5.39
CA ASP A 89 -3.57 -12.43 5.99
C ASP A 89 -3.43 -11.63 7.30
N THR A 90 -2.31 -11.78 8.01
CA THR A 90 -1.98 -11.01 9.22
C THR A 90 -1.76 -9.52 8.96
N LEU A 91 -1.40 -9.11 7.74
CA LEU A 91 -1.38 -7.70 7.36
C LEU A 91 -2.78 -7.25 6.94
N LEU A 92 -3.45 -8.03 6.08
CA LEU A 92 -4.73 -7.67 5.50
C LEU A 92 -5.82 -7.51 6.57
N SER A 93 -5.78 -8.30 7.64
CA SER A 93 -6.70 -8.18 8.77
C SER A 93 -6.51 -6.90 9.61
N LEU A 94 -5.46 -6.12 9.36
CA LEU A 94 -5.18 -4.85 10.05
C LEU A 94 -5.54 -3.63 9.20
N VAL A 95 -6.00 -3.84 7.96
CA VAL A 95 -6.27 -2.79 6.99
C VAL A 95 -7.75 -2.46 7.01
N ASP A 96 -8.08 -1.19 7.23
CA ASP A 96 -9.46 -0.71 7.19
C ASP A 96 -9.88 -0.36 5.75
N ILE A 97 -8.95 0.21 4.98
CA ILE A 97 -9.18 0.66 3.60
C ILE A 97 -8.08 0.14 2.69
N ILE A 98 -8.43 -0.54 1.60
CA ILE A 98 -7.47 -0.98 0.58
C ILE A 98 -7.81 -0.41 -0.81
N THR A 99 -6.79 0.01 -1.56
CA THR A 99 -6.97 0.68 -2.86
C THR A 99 -6.22 0.01 -4.03
N PRO A 100 -6.47 -1.27 -4.35
CA PRO A 100 -5.77 -1.95 -5.43
C PRO A 100 -6.21 -1.45 -6.82
N ASN A 101 -5.33 -1.55 -7.81
CA ASN A 101 -5.75 -1.61 -9.23
C ASN A 101 -6.19 -3.04 -9.63
N GLU A 102 -6.56 -3.24 -10.90
CA GLU A 102 -7.01 -4.55 -11.38
C GLU A 102 -5.96 -5.67 -11.19
N THR A 103 -4.68 -5.38 -11.45
CA THR A 103 -3.59 -6.36 -11.36
C THR A 103 -3.29 -6.73 -9.91
N GLU A 104 -3.33 -5.75 -9.01
CA GLU A 104 -3.15 -5.96 -7.57
C GLU A 104 -4.33 -6.72 -6.96
N ALA A 105 -5.56 -6.38 -7.35
CA ALA A 105 -6.76 -7.08 -6.92
C ALA A 105 -6.72 -8.56 -7.33
N GLU A 106 -6.34 -8.86 -8.58
CA GLU A 106 -6.13 -10.23 -9.05
C GLU A 106 -5.05 -10.93 -8.23
N LYS A 107 -3.93 -10.26 -7.95
CA LYS A 107 -2.83 -10.87 -7.19
C LYS A 107 -3.20 -11.19 -5.74
N LEU A 108 -4.06 -10.37 -5.11
CA LEU A 108 -4.51 -10.55 -3.73
C LEU A 108 -5.65 -11.56 -3.58
N THR A 109 -6.47 -11.73 -4.61
CA THR A 109 -7.74 -12.48 -4.53
C THR A 109 -7.78 -13.73 -5.42
N GLY A 110 -6.93 -13.79 -6.44
CA GLY A 110 -7.01 -14.77 -7.52
C GLY A 110 -8.13 -14.51 -8.53
N VAL A 111 -8.88 -13.40 -8.38
CA VAL A 111 -9.98 -13.02 -9.26
C VAL A 111 -9.48 -12.00 -10.28
N ARG A 112 -9.41 -12.39 -11.54
CA ARG A 112 -9.08 -11.48 -12.64
C ARG A 112 -10.21 -10.47 -12.85
N VAL A 113 -9.87 -9.17 -12.83
CA VAL A 113 -10.85 -8.07 -12.90
C VAL A 113 -10.96 -7.54 -14.34
N GLU A 114 -11.99 -7.94 -15.07
CA GLU A 114 -12.23 -7.47 -16.45
C GLU A 114 -13.48 -6.59 -16.59
N ASN A 115 -14.40 -6.66 -15.64
CA ASN A 115 -15.68 -5.94 -15.62
C ASN A 115 -16.13 -5.71 -14.16
N ASP A 116 -17.26 -5.04 -13.99
CA ASP A 116 -17.81 -4.65 -12.68
C ASP A 116 -18.18 -5.87 -11.81
N ASP A 117 -18.68 -6.97 -12.40
CA ASP A 117 -19.01 -8.19 -11.65
C ASP A 117 -17.76 -8.85 -11.08
N ASP A 118 -16.65 -8.84 -11.83
CA ASP A 118 -15.38 -9.39 -11.37
C ASP A 118 -14.73 -8.48 -10.31
N ALA A 119 -14.86 -7.15 -10.45
CA ALA A 119 -14.44 -6.20 -9.43
C ALA A 119 -15.21 -6.44 -8.12
N ALA A 120 -16.52 -6.65 -8.18
CA ALA A 120 -17.35 -6.97 -7.02
C ALA A 120 -16.93 -8.29 -6.34
N LYS A 121 -16.61 -9.34 -7.11
CA LYS A 121 -16.08 -10.61 -6.57
C LYS A 121 -14.73 -10.43 -5.89
N ALA A 122 -13.82 -9.68 -6.50
CA ALA A 122 -12.51 -9.38 -5.92
C ALA A 122 -12.67 -8.57 -4.62
N ALA A 123 -13.56 -7.57 -4.60
CA ALA A 123 -13.87 -6.80 -3.40
C ALA A 123 -14.45 -7.68 -2.29
N GLN A 124 -15.38 -8.59 -2.60
CA GLN A 124 -15.93 -9.54 -1.64
C GLN A 124 -14.85 -10.45 -1.04
N ALA A 125 -13.89 -10.90 -1.85
CA ALA A 125 -12.76 -11.70 -1.36
C ALA A 125 -11.86 -10.90 -0.40
N LEU A 126 -11.68 -9.59 -0.63
CA LEU A 126 -10.94 -8.69 0.26
C LEU A 126 -11.71 -8.39 1.56
N HIS A 127 -13.03 -8.19 1.48
CA HIS A 127 -13.88 -8.07 2.67
C HIS A 127 -13.84 -9.33 3.54
N ALA A 128 -13.80 -10.52 2.93
CA ALA A 128 -13.66 -11.79 3.65
C ALA A 128 -12.32 -11.91 4.41
N LYS A 129 -11.32 -11.08 4.10
CA LYS A 129 -10.05 -10.98 4.82
C LYS A 129 -10.08 -9.96 5.98
N GLY A 130 -11.22 -9.32 6.22
CA GLY A 130 -11.44 -8.39 7.33
C GLY A 130 -11.28 -6.91 6.96
N ILE A 131 -11.22 -6.57 5.68
CA ILE A 131 -11.09 -5.19 5.21
C ILE A 131 -12.48 -4.58 5.07
N ASP A 132 -12.73 -3.44 5.72
CA ASP A 132 -14.05 -2.81 5.73
C ASP A 132 -14.35 -2.06 4.42
N THR A 133 -13.36 -1.36 3.86
CA THR A 133 -13.52 -0.55 2.64
C THR A 133 -12.56 -1.00 1.55
N VAL A 134 -13.09 -1.31 0.36
CA VAL A 134 -12.30 -1.72 -0.80
C VAL A 134 -12.60 -0.79 -1.97
N ILE A 135 -11.56 -0.13 -2.50
CA ILE A 135 -11.66 0.76 -3.65
C ILE A 135 -10.80 0.21 -4.79
N ILE A 136 -11.41 -0.48 -5.75
CA ILE A 136 -10.69 -0.99 -6.91
C ILE A 136 -10.63 0.08 -8.00
N THR A 137 -9.43 0.48 -8.41
CA THR A 137 -9.26 1.44 -9.50
C THR A 137 -9.20 0.72 -10.84
N LEU A 138 -10.06 1.07 -11.80
CA LEU A 138 -10.20 0.39 -13.10
C LEU A 138 -9.53 1.15 -14.27
N GLY A 139 -8.37 1.77 -13.99
CA GLY A 139 -7.66 2.59 -14.97
C GLY A 139 -8.55 3.65 -15.64
N SER A 140 -8.63 3.63 -16.97
CA SER A 140 -9.45 4.54 -17.79
C SER A 140 -10.96 4.36 -17.63
N ARG A 141 -11.43 3.33 -16.91
CA ARG A 141 -12.85 3.05 -16.65
C ARG A 141 -13.38 3.67 -15.35
N GLY A 142 -12.54 4.38 -14.59
CA GLY A 142 -12.95 5.05 -13.34
C GLY A 142 -12.78 4.17 -12.09
N ARG A 143 -13.17 4.69 -10.92
CA ARG A 143 -13.02 4.03 -9.61
C ARG A 143 -14.38 3.50 -9.15
N MET A 144 -14.43 2.26 -8.64
CA MET A 144 -15.62 1.71 -7.97
C MET A 144 -15.45 1.92 -6.45
N GLY A 145 -16.48 2.47 -5.79
CA GLY A 145 -16.50 2.74 -4.35
C GLY A 145 -17.52 1.88 -3.62
#